data_AF-B2TNA4-F1
#
_entry.id   AF-B2TNA4-F1
#
_cell.length_a   1.000
_cell.length_b   1.000
_cell.length_c   1.000
_cell.angle_alpha   90.00
_cell.angle_beta   90.00
_cell.angle_gamma   90.00
#
_symmetry.space_group_name_H-M   'P 1'
#
loop_
_entity.id
_entity.type
_entity.pdbx_description
1 polymer ?
#
loop_
_entity_poly.entity_id
_entity_poly.type
_entity_poly.pdbx_seq_one_letter_code
_entity_poly.pdbx_strand_id
1 'polypeptide(L)' 'MDNSMKKKHTNKHKSLKHNPQAESVKAVYGEPKAKPYDPTDFKI' A
#
# COMPACT_ATOMS: atom_id res chain seq x y z
N MET A 1 -9.14 -27.82 33.30
CA MET A 1 -8.14 -26.73 33.19
C MET A 1 -7.78 -26.64 31.72
N ASP A 2 -8.49 -25.78 30.98
CA ASP A 2 -8.38 -25.74 29.52
C ASP A 2 -7.30 -24.74 29.08
N ASN A 3 -6.06 -25.22 29.00
CA ASN A 3 -4.95 -24.45 28.42
C ASN A 3 -4.96 -24.60 26.90
N SER A 4 -5.83 -23.86 26.23
CA SER A 4 -5.93 -23.83 24.76
C SER A 4 -5.31 -22.58 24.13
N MET A 5 -4.05 -22.28 24.44
CA MET A 5 -3.31 -21.28 23.65
C MET A 5 -2.64 -21.94 22.43
N LYS A 6 -3.45 -22.45 21.49
CA LYS A 6 -2.98 -22.66 20.11
C LYS A 6 -2.87 -21.28 19.47
N LYS A 7 -1.72 -20.62 19.63
CA LYS A 7 -1.34 -19.46 18.83
C LYS A 7 -1.30 -19.92 17.38
N LYS A 8 -2.39 -19.71 16.64
CA LYS A 8 -2.41 -19.90 15.20
C LYS A 8 -1.47 -18.86 14.63
N HIS A 9 -0.20 -19.20 14.48
CA HIS A 9 0.68 -18.51 13.55
C HIS A 9 0.13 -18.81 12.15
N THR A 10 -0.93 -18.11 11.74
CA THR A 10 -1.24 -17.94 10.33
C THR A 10 -0.25 -16.93 9.78
N ASN A 11 1.04 -17.30 9.80
CA ASN A 11 2.03 -16.65 8.99
C ASN A 11 1.77 -17.13 7.56
N LYS A 12 0.65 -16.66 7.01
CA LYS A 12 0.43 -16.70 5.57
C LYS A 12 1.53 -15.81 5.04
N HIS A 13 2.64 -16.42 4.60
CA HIS A 13 3.63 -15.75 3.79
C HIS A 13 2.87 -15.24 2.57
N LYS A 14 2.36 -14.01 2.67
CA LYS A 14 1.82 -13.29 1.54
C LYS A 14 3.03 -13.15 0.63
N SER A 15 3.08 -13.94 -0.44
CA SER A 15 3.94 -13.62 -1.56
C SER A 15 3.63 -12.16 -1.89
N LEU A 16 4.58 -11.28 -1.55
CA LEU A 16 4.50 -9.91 -1.98
C LEU A 16 4.58 -10.00 -3.51
N LYS A 17 3.51 -9.63 -4.20
CA LYS A 17 3.55 -9.59 -5.66
C LYS A 17 4.46 -8.44 -6.05
N HIS A 18 5.69 -8.78 -6.41
CA HIS A 18 6.63 -7.83 -6.98
C HIS A 18 6.11 -7.41 -8.36
N ASN A 19 5.93 -6.11 -8.54
CA ASN A 19 5.56 -5.54 -9.82
C ASN A 19 6.61 -4.48 -10.16
N PRO A 20 7.67 -4.84 -10.90
CA PRO A 20 8.76 -3.93 -11.24
C PRO A 20 8.28 -2.64 -11.93
N GLN A 21 7.19 -2.70 -12.70
CA GLN A 21 6.63 -1.52 -13.37
C GLN A 21 6.01 -0.55 -12.35
N ALA A 22 5.19 -1.06 -11.43
CA ALA A 22 4.60 -0.21 -10.38
C ALA A 22 5.65 0.33 -9.39
N GLU A 23 6.63 -0.52 -9.04
CA GLU A 23 7.73 -0.15 -8.15
C GLU A 23 8.64 0.91 -8.77
N SER A 24 8.98 0.79 -10.06
CA SER A 24 9.80 1.78 -10.77
C SER A 24 9.07 3.12 -10.94
N VAL A 25 7.78 3.13 -11.27
CA VAL A 25 6.98 4.36 -11.35
C VAL A 25 6.95 5.06 -9.99
N LYS A 26 6.74 4.31 -8.91
CA LYS A 26 6.78 4.86 -7.54
C LYS A 26 8.17 5.37 -7.16
N ALA A 27 9.25 4.73 -7.62
CA ALA A 27 10.61 5.19 -7.36
C ALA A 27 10.96 6.48 -8.12
N VAL A 28 10.46 6.64 -9.36
CA VAL A 28 10.73 7.83 -10.20
C VAL A 28 9.89 9.03 -9.78
N TYR A 29 8.58 8.83 -9.58
CA TYR A 29 7.63 9.91 -9.34
C TYR A 29 7.24 10.09 -7.87
N GLY A 30 7.68 9.18 -7.00
CA GLY A 30 7.30 9.14 -5.59
C GLY A 30 5.87 8.63 -5.37
N GLU A 31 5.40 8.74 -4.12
CA GLU A 31 3.98 8.53 -3.83
C GLU A 31 3.14 9.66 -4.40
N PRO A 32 1.97 9.36 -5.02
CA PRO A 32 1.06 10.39 -5.49
C PRO A 32 0.68 11.30 -4.31
N LYS A 33 1.12 12.55 -4.36
CA LYS A 33 0.69 13.58 -3.41
C LYS A 33 -0.55 14.22 -3.97
N ALA A 34 -1.61 14.28 -3.16
CA ALA A 34 -2.75 15.12 -3.49
C ALA A 34 -2.26 16.56 -3.66
N LYS A 35 -2.60 17.19 -4.78
CA LYS A 35 -2.41 18.62 -4.92
C LYS A 35 -3.30 19.33 -3.90
N PRO A 36 -2.85 20.44 -3.29
CA PRO A 36 -3.75 21.30 -2.53
C PRO A 36 -4.87 21.76 -3.47
N TYR A 37 -6.09 21.84 -2.94
CA TYR A 37 -7.24 22.30 -3.71
C TYR A 37 -7.01 23.73 -4.19
N ASP A 38 -7.00 23.93 -5.51
CA ASP A 38 -6.95 25.24 -6.14
C ASP A 38 -8.31 25.53 -6.82
N PRO A 39 -9.05 26.57 -6.40
CA PRO A 39 -10.30 26.98 -7.05
C PRO A 39 -10.14 27.35 -8.53
N THR A 40 -8.91 27.62 -8.99
CA THR A 40 -8.60 27.88 -10.40
C THR A 40 -8.44 26.61 -11.23
N ASP A 41 -8.19 25.44 -10.62
CA ASP A 41 -8.16 24.14 -11.31
C ASP A 41 -9.49 23.80 -12.00
N PHE A 42 -10.58 24.42 -11.56
CA PHE A 42 -11.95 24.17 -12.05
C PHE A 42 -12.52 25.32 -12.88
N LYS A 43 -11.74 26.36 -13.18
CA LYS A 43 -12.17 27.42 -14.11
C LYS A 43 -11.93 26.96 -15.54
N ILE A 44 -13.03 26.83 -16.29
CA ILE A 44 -13.08 26.47 -17.72
C ILE A 44 -12.95 27.74 -18.57
#